data_AF-A0A354ZD27-F1
#
_entry.id   AF-A0A354ZD27-F1
#
_cell.length_a   1.000
_cell.length_b   1.000
_cell.length_c   1.000
_cell.angle_alpha   90.00
_cell.angle_beta   90.00
_cell.angle_gamma   90.00
#
_symmetry.space_group_name_H-M   'P 1'
#
loop_
_entity.id
_entity.type
_entity.pdbx_description
1 polymer ?
#
loop_
_entity_poly.entity_id
_entity_poly.type
_entity_poly.pdbx_seq_one_letter_code
_entity_poly.pdbx_strand_id
1 'polypeptide(L)'
;MYLGYQQTASWMIGIAAALSDIPHVETFVFVPAPSLVDAQRIFSGMPTGYGAQNMHWAASGPYTGELSAEMLVELGCTHVELGHAERRQYFGDTDETVNLKLKRALASQLRAVVCLGEVDRCTPAAARAHLGDQLGRLLDGIPPHQAAGFML
;
A
#
# COMPACT_ATOMS: atom_id res chain seq x y z
N MET A 1 5.92 0.46 -12.35
CA MET A 1 6.80 1.64 -12.59
C MET A 1 6.67 2.06 -14.06
N TYR A 2 5.90 3.11 -14.36
CA TYR A 2 5.52 3.42 -15.76
C TYR A 2 5.80 4.87 -16.18
N LEU A 3 5.63 5.84 -15.27
CA LEU A 3 5.81 7.26 -15.54
C LEU A 3 7.11 7.76 -14.90
N GLY A 4 7.85 8.61 -15.62
CA GLY A 4 8.97 9.36 -15.04
C GLY A 4 8.46 10.44 -14.08
N TYR A 5 9.35 11.01 -13.26
CA TYR A 5 8.99 11.96 -12.19
C TYR A 5 8.06 13.11 -12.66
N GLN A 6 8.44 13.84 -13.72
CA GLN A 6 7.63 14.95 -14.24
C GLN A 6 6.28 14.49 -14.80
N GLN A 7 6.23 13.31 -15.44
CA GLN A 7 4.99 12.74 -15.95
C GLN A 7 4.06 12.34 -14.80
N THR A 8 4.61 11.77 -13.72
CA THR A 8 3.86 11.46 -12.51
C THR A 8 3.28 12.73 -11.88
N ALA A 9 4.06 13.80 -11.78
CA ALA A 9 3.57 15.08 -11.26
C ALA A 9 2.41 15.64 -12.09
N SER A 10 2.56 15.68 -13.42
CA SER A 10 1.49 16.12 -14.32
C SER A 10 0.25 15.23 -14.24
N TRP A 11 0.44 13.91 -14.12
CA TRP A 11 -0.66 12.97 -13.94
C TRP A 11 -1.41 13.20 -12.63
N MET A 12 -0.69 13.39 -11.51
CA MET A 12 -1.30 13.68 -10.21
C MET A 12 -2.16 14.93 -10.23
N ILE A 13 -1.72 16.01 -10.89
CA ILE A 13 -2.52 17.24 -11.05
C ILE A 13 -3.83 16.95 -11.81
N GLY A 14 -3.74 16.17 -12.90
CA GLY A 14 -4.93 15.76 -13.66
C GLY A 14 -5.89 14.90 -12.83
N ILE A 15 -5.36 13.97 -12.05
CA ILE A 15 -6.15 13.12 -11.14
C ILE A 15 -6.81 13.96 -10.05
N ALA A 16 -6.09 14.88 -9.41
CA ALA A 16 -6.64 15.76 -8.39
C ALA A 16 -7.84 16.57 -8.92
N ALA A 17 -7.73 17.10 -10.14
CA ALA A 17 -8.85 17.80 -10.77
C ALA A 17 -10.07 16.87 -11.00
N ALA A 18 -9.82 15.64 -11.45
CA ALA A 18 -10.87 14.66 -11.77
C ALA A 18 -11.56 14.05 -10.54
N LEU A 19 -10.89 13.97 -9.39
CA LEU A 19 -11.37 13.30 -8.17
C LEU A 19 -11.86 14.27 -7.09
N SER A 20 -12.13 15.53 -7.44
CA SER A 20 -12.43 16.60 -6.47
C SER A 20 -13.79 16.44 -5.76
N ASP A 21 -14.74 15.69 -6.32
CA ASP A 21 -16.04 15.43 -5.70
C ASP A 21 -16.70 14.13 -6.24
N ILE A 22 -16.30 12.98 -5.68
CA ILE A 22 -16.94 11.69 -5.99
C ILE A 22 -17.65 11.20 -4.71
N PRO A 23 -18.93 11.54 -4.53
CA PRO A 23 -19.65 11.18 -3.32
C PRO A 23 -19.76 9.65 -3.19
N HIS A 24 -19.67 9.16 -1.95
CA HIS A 24 -19.79 7.75 -1.58
C HIS A 24 -18.68 6.81 -2.07
N VAL A 25 -17.62 7.32 -2.69
CA VAL A 25 -16.47 6.52 -3.14
C VAL A 25 -15.21 7.03 -2.45
N GLU A 26 -14.51 6.13 -1.76
CA GLU A 26 -13.16 6.42 -1.27
C GLU A 26 -12.17 6.38 -2.44
N THR A 27 -11.47 7.47 -2.67
CA THR A 27 -10.47 7.58 -3.74
C THR A 27 -9.08 7.69 -3.14
N PHE A 28 -8.12 7.00 -3.75
CA PHE A 28 -6.71 7.13 -3.39
C PHE A 28 -5.79 6.81 -4.57
N VAL A 29 -4.54 7.26 -4.49
CA VAL A 29 -3.48 6.93 -5.46
C VAL A 29 -2.22 6.42 -4.77
N PHE A 30 -1.58 5.41 -5.37
CA PHE A 30 -0.23 4.99 -5.00
C PHE A 30 0.78 5.56 -5.97
N VAL A 31 1.77 6.30 -5.45
CA VAL A 31 2.79 6.93 -6.28
C VAL A 31 4.19 6.42 -5.95
N PRO A 32 5.14 6.47 -6.90
CA PRO A 32 6.52 6.15 -6.61
C PRO A 32 7.07 7.01 -5.48
N ALA A 33 7.93 6.44 -4.64
CA ALA A 33 8.52 7.10 -3.47
C ALA A 33 9.05 8.53 -3.72
N PRO A 34 9.77 8.83 -4.83
CA PRO A 34 10.26 10.18 -5.10
C PRO A 34 9.16 11.22 -5.32
N SER A 35 7.93 10.79 -5.64
CA SER A 35 6.79 11.66 -5.92
C SER A 35 5.88 11.89 -4.71
N LEU A 36 6.16 11.28 -3.54
CA LEU A 36 5.31 11.42 -2.36
C LEU A 36 5.26 12.86 -1.82
N VAL A 37 6.37 13.60 -1.93
CA VAL A 37 6.42 15.02 -1.51
C VAL A 37 5.50 15.88 -2.40
N ASP A 38 5.42 15.59 -3.69
CA ASP A 38 4.51 16.32 -4.58
C ASP A 38 3.07 15.86 -4.41
N ALA A 39 2.84 14.57 -4.13
CA ALA A 39 1.52 14.08 -3.75
C ALA A 39 0.98 14.82 -2.51
N GLN A 40 1.81 15.03 -1.48
CA GLN A 40 1.43 15.84 -0.32
C GLN A 40 0.97 17.25 -0.73
N ARG A 41 1.73 17.92 -1.59
CA ARG A 41 1.39 19.28 -2.04
C ARG A 41 0.10 19.34 -2.87
N ILE A 42 -0.14 18.31 -3.68
CA ILE A 42 -1.27 18.26 -4.63
C ILE A 42 -2.57 17.83 -3.94
N PHE A 43 -2.51 16.81 -3.07
CA PHE A 43 -3.70 16.19 -2.48
C PHE A 43 -4.02 16.69 -1.06
N SER A 44 -3.18 17.53 -0.44
CA SER A 44 -3.47 18.07 0.90
C SER A 44 -4.79 18.86 0.91
N GLY A 45 -5.66 18.53 1.87
CA GLY A 45 -6.99 19.12 2.00
C GLY A 45 -8.05 18.55 1.04
N MET A 46 -7.68 17.61 0.17
CA MET A 46 -8.63 16.91 -0.70
C MET A 46 -9.23 15.68 0.01
N PRO A 47 -10.43 15.22 -0.40
CA PRO A 47 -10.99 13.96 0.06
C PRO A 47 -10.22 12.73 -0.47
N THR A 48 -9.46 12.89 -1.57
CA THR A 48 -8.66 11.81 -2.16
C THR A 48 -7.41 11.54 -1.32
N GLY A 49 -7.24 10.30 -0.87
CA GLY A 49 -6.03 9.83 -0.18
C GLY A 49 -4.85 9.60 -1.12
N TYR A 50 -3.67 9.39 -0.54
CA TYR A 50 -2.49 8.96 -1.30
C TYR A 50 -1.57 8.11 -0.43
N GLY A 51 -0.70 7.36 -1.08
CA GLY A 51 0.16 6.40 -0.41
C GLY A 51 1.38 5.97 -1.21
N ALA A 52 2.21 5.18 -0.55
CA ALA A 52 3.37 4.55 -1.16
C ALA A 52 3.04 3.15 -1.72
N GLN A 53 3.84 2.72 -2.68
CA GLN A 53 3.76 1.41 -3.33
C GLN A 53 4.44 0.28 -2.54
N ASN A 54 5.12 0.62 -1.44
CA ASN A 54 5.75 -0.30 -0.49
C ASN A 54 6.21 0.48 0.74
N MET A 55 6.42 -0.24 1.85
CA MET A 55 7.21 0.23 2.98
C MET A 55 7.93 -0.94 3.66
N HIS A 56 8.86 -0.62 4.54
CA HIS A 56 9.54 -1.57 5.40
C HIS A 56 8.77 -1.76 6.72
N TRP A 57 8.93 -2.92 7.35
CA TRP A 57 8.23 -3.24 8.60
C TRP A 57 8.87 -2.59 9.84
N ALA A 58 10.16 -2.29 9.77
CA ALA A 58 10.89 -1.66 10.87
C ALA A 58 10.64 -0.15 10.92
N ALA A 59 10.52 0.39 12.13
CA ALA A 59 10.42 1.83 12.38
C ALA A 59 11.67 2.60 11.89
N SER A 60 12.83 2.00 12.14
CA SER A 60 14.15 2.51 11.77
C SER A 60 15.15 1.35 11.81
N GLY A 61 16.32 1.53 11.21
CA GLY A 61 17.39 0.55 11.22
C GLY A 61 18.25 0.59 9.96
N PRO A 62 19.17 -0.37 9.80
CA PRO A 62 20.12 -0.43 8.69
C PRO A 62 19.48 -0.97 7.39
N TYR A 63 18.39 -0.33 6.95
CA TYR A 63 17.60 -0.72 5.77
C TYR A 63 17.76 0.32 4.66
N THR A 64 18.99 0.48 4.17
CA THR A 64 19.32 1.49 3.15
C THR A 64 18.44 1.33 1.90
N GLY A 65 17.78 2.42 1.52
CA GLY A 65 16.90 2.48 0.34
C GLY A 65 15.42 2.19 0.63
N GLU A 66 15.09 1.75 1.84
CA GLU A 66 13.71 1.49 2.24
C GLU A 66 13.03 2.73 2.86
N LEU A 67 11.69 2.72 2.87
CA LEU A 67 10.85 3.72 3.53
C LEU A 67 10.25 3.14 4.81
N SER A 68 10.29 3.89 5.91
CA SER A 68 9.54 3.53 7.12
C SER A 68 8.09 4.02 7.04
N ALA A 69 7.20 3.38 7.81
CA ALA A 69 5.82 3.84 7.95
C ALA A 69 5.74 5.27 8.51
N GLU A 70 6.68 5.65 9.37
CA GLU A 70 6.74 6.98 9.99
C GLU A 70 7.01 8.06 8.95
N MET A 71 7.93 7.80 7.99
CA MET A 71 8.16 8.72 6.88
C MET A 71 6.89 8.92 6.05
N LEU A 72 6.11 7.87 5.84
CA LEU A 72 4.85 7.97 5.10
C LEU A 72 3.83 8.84 5.85
N VAL A 73 3.69 8.63 7.16
CA VAL A 73 2.80 9.42 8.02
C VAL A 73 3.23 10.89 8.07
N GLU A 74 4.53 11.17 8.19
CA GLU A 74 5.08 12.53 8.14
C GLU A 74 4.78 13.24 6.81
N LEU A 75 4.78 12.49 5.71
CA LEU A 75 4.41 12.98 4.38
C LEU A 75 2.89 13.06 4.18
N GLY A 76 2.07 12.74 5.18
CA GLY A 76 0.61 12.79 5.11
C GLY A 76 -0.04 11.66 4.33
N CYS A 77 0.69 10.57 4.05
CA CYS A 77 0.12 9.40 3.41
C CYS A 77 -0.95 8.77 4.31
N THR A 78 -2.05 8.36 3.70
CA THR A 78 -3.14 7.67 4.40
C THR A 78 -3.18 6.18 4.06
N HIS A 79 -2.57 5.79 2.94
CA HIS A 79 -2.58 4.43 2.42
C HIS A 79 -1.17 3.89 2.17
N VAL A 80 -1.04 2.56 2.13
CA VAL A 80 0.17 1.89 1.63
C VAL A 80 -0.19 0.56 0.96
N GLU A 81 0.43 0.29 -0.19
CA GLU A 81 0.32 -1.00 -0.87
C GLU A 81 1.36 -1.97 -0.33
N LEU A 82 0.95 -3.22 -0.05
CA LEU A 82 1.80 -4.27 0.49
C LEU A 82 1.60 -5.59 -0.25
N GLY A 83 2.70 -6.31 -0.49
CA GLY A 83 2.64 -7.67 -1.04
C GLY A 83 2.21 -7.76 -2.50
N HIS A 84 2.37 -6.68 -3.28
CA HIS A 84 2.13 -6.71 -4.73
C HIS A 84 2.89 -7.87 -5.40
N ALA A 85 2.30 -8.49 -6.42
CA ALA A 85 2.86 -9.69 -7.07
C ALA A 85 4.30 -9.47 -7.56
N GLU A 86 4.59 -8.29 -8.12
CA GLU A 86 5.93 -7.90 -8.56
C GLU A 86 6.94 -7.89 -7.39
N ARG A 87 6.51 -7.50 -6.17
CA ARG A 87 7.35 -7.52 -4.98
C ARG A 87 7.67 -8.92 -4.49
N ARG A 88 6.69 -9.81 -4.56
CA ARG A 88 6.88 -11.21 -4.23
C ARG A 88 7.83 -11.88 -5.22
N GLN A 89 7.64 -11.60 -6.51
CA GLN A 89 8.41 -12.21 -7.58
C GLN A 89 9.84 -11.69 -7.69
N TYR A 90 10.04 -10.37 -7.58
CA TYR A 90 11.32 -9.73 -7.92
C TYR A 90 12.09 -9.20 -6.71
N PHE A 91 11.41 -8.94 -5.59
CA PHE A 91 11.99 -8.21 -4.45
C PHE A 91 11.96 -9.01 -3.13
N GLY A 92 11.56 -10.29 -3.18
CA GLY A 92 11.63 -11.21 -2.05
C GLY A 92 10.61 -10.96 -0.94
N ASP A 93 9.51 -10.25 -1.23
CA ASP A 93 8.41 -10.14 -0.28
C ASP A 93 7.74 -11.53 -0.08
N THR A 94 7.61 -11.98 1.17
CA THR A 94 6.94 -13.23 1.55
C THR A 94 5.69 -12.93 2.36
N ASP A 95 4.85 -13.92 2.63
CA ASP A 95 3.69 -13.71 3.50
C ASP A 95 4.12 -13.25 4.90
N GLU A 96 5.26 -13.74 5.40
CA GLU A 96 5.83 -13.35 6.68
C GLU A 96 6.29 -11.89 6.66
N THR A 97 7.04 -11.45 5.62
CA THR A 97 7.48 -10.05 5.56
C THR A 97 6.30 -9.10 5.33
N VAL A 98 5.31 -9.50 4.56
CA VAL A 98 4.09 -8.71 4.33
C VAL A 98 3.24 -8.64 5.61
N ASN A 99 3.14 -9.71 6.41
CA ASN A 99 2.50 -9.66 7.73
C ASN A 99 3.20 -8.67 8.66
N LEU A 100 4.54 -8.67 8.71
CA LEU A 100 5.30 -7.69 9.50
C LEU A 100 5.04 -6.26 9.04
N LYS A 101 5.03 -6.02 7.72
CA LYS A 101 4.69 -4.70 7.15
C LYS A 101 3.26 -4.29 7.50
N LEU A 102 2.30 -5.21 7.37
CA LEU A 102 0.90 -4.95 7.69
C LEU A 102 0.73 -4.56 9.15
N LYS A 103 1.34 -5.31 10.08
CA LYS A 103 1.34 -4.97 11.52
C LYS A 103 1.90 -3.57 11.75
N ARG A 104 2.99 -3.20 11.07
CA ARG A 104 3.55 -1.85 11.18
C ARG A 104 2.60 -0.79 10.62
N ALA A 105 1.99 -1.03 9.46
CA ALA A 105 1.08 -0.09 8.81
C ALA A 105 -0.10 0.23 9.73
N LEU A 106 -0.72 -0.81 10.29
CA LEU A 106 -1.83 -0.67 11.24
C LEU A 106 -1.41 0.06 12.51
N ALA A 107 -0.23 -0.26 13.06
CA ALA A 107 0.32 0.42 14.24
C ALA A 107 0.60 1.92 13.98
N SER A 108 0.96 2.28 12.75
CA SER A 108 1.17 3.67 12.31
C SER A 108 -0.09 4.31 11.72
N GLN A 109 -1.26 3.67 11.88
CA GLN A 109 -2.57 4.16 11.42
C GLN A 109 -2.69 4.38 9.90
N LEU A 110 -1.85 3.71 9.11
CA LEU A 110 -1.98 3.65 7.66
C LEU A 110 -3.03 2.59 7.26
N ARG A 111 -3.80 2.89 6.21
CA ARG A 111 -4.68 1.91 5.58
C ARG A 111 -3.87 1.05 4.62
N ALA A 112 -3.76 -0.24 4.92
CA ALA A 112 -2.95 -1.16 4.14
C ALA A 112 -3.80 -1.84 3.07
N VAL A 113 -3.47 -1.60 1.79
CA VAL A 113 -4.01 -2.36 0.66
C VAL A 113 -3.08 -3.55 0.43
N VAL A 114 -3.54 -4.75 0.77
CA VAL A 114 -2.71 -5.95 0.77
C VAL A 114 -3.07 -6.85 -0.39
N CYS A 115 -2.14 -6.99 -1.33
CA CYS A 115 -2.37 -7.81 -2.51
C CYS A 115 -2.24 -9.31 -2.18
N LEU A 116 -3.28 -10.04 -2.56
CA LEU A 116 -3.32 -11.49 -2.58
C LEU A 116 -3.35 -11.99 -4.02
N GLY A 117 -2.85 -13.20 -4.26
CA GLY A 117 -2.89 -13.78 -5.59
C GLY A 117 -2.24 -15.15 -5.66
N GLU A 118 -2.75 -15.98 -6.56
CA GLU A 118 -2.12 -17.23 -6.94
C GLU A 118 -0.84 -17.00 -7.75
N VAL A 119 0.12 -17.92 -7.61
CA VAL A 119 1.38 -17.89 -8.37
C VAL A 119 1.16 -18.29 -9.83
N ASP A 120 0.33 -19.30 -10.05
CA ASP A 120 0.02 -19.87 -11.35
C ASP A 120 -1.49 -19.98 -11.54
N ARG A 121 -1.93 -19.94 -12.80
CA ARG A 121 -3.34 -20.16 -13.15
C ARG A 121 -3.81 -21.48 -12.59
N CYS A 122 -4.88 -21.44 -11.79
CA CYS A 122 -5.47 -22.61 -11.18
C CYS A 122 -7.01 -22.57 -11.30
N THR A 123 -7.67 -23.61 -10.80
CA THR A 123 -9.14 -23.64 -10.76
C THR A 123 -9.65 -22.65 -9.71
N PRO A 124 -10.90 -22.14 -9.83
CA PRO A 124 -11.47 -21.23 -8.82
C PRO A 124 -11.47 -21.81 -7.40
N ALA A 125 -11.62 -23.13 -7.26
CA ALA A 125 -11.56 -23.80 -5.96
C ALA A 125 -10.13 -23.78 -5.37
N ALA A 126 -9.12 -24.05 -6.19
CA ALA A 126 -7.73 -23.97 -5.78
C ALA A 126 -7.32 -22.52 -5.45
N ALA A 127 -7.75 -21.54 -6.25
CA ALA A 127 -7.52 -20.12 -5.99
C ALA A 127 -8.12 -19.72 -4.63
N ARG A 128 -9.37 -20.09 -4.36
CA ARG A 128 -10.02 -19.80 -3.07
C ARG A 128 -9.26 -20.39 -1.89
N ALA A 129 -8.81 -21.65 -1.99
CA ALA A 129 -8.02 -22.29 -0.94
C ALA A 129 -6.70 -21.54 -0.71
N HIS A 130 -5.98 -21.24 -1.80
CA HIS A 130 -4.71 -20.52 -1.75
C HIS A 130 -4.85 -19.12 -1.12
N LEU A 131 -5.84 -18.35 -1.56
CA LEU A 131 -6.10 -17.01 -1.03
C LEU A 131 -6.53 -17.07 0.44
N GLY A 132 -7.29 -18.09 0.84
CA GLY A 132 -7.67 -18.32 2.23
C GLY A 132 -6.45 -18.59 3.13
N ASP A 133 -5.55 -19.45 2.68
CA ASP A 133 -4.31 -19.76 3.40
C ASP A 133 -3.38 -18.54 3.49
N GLN A 134 -3.26 -17.80 2.40
CA GLN A 134 -2.46 -16.58 2.34
C GLN A 134 -3.03 -15.49 3.27
N LEU A 135 -4.34 -15.27 3.23
CA LEU A 135 -5.02 -14.33 4.11
C LEU A 135 -4.83 -14.74 5.59
N GLY A 136 -4.92 -16.04 5.90
CA GLY A 136 -4.68 -16.55 7.24
C GLY A 136 -3.28 -16.23 7.77
N ARG A 137 -2.25 -16.42 6.94
CA ARG A 137 -0.85 -16.06 7.29
C ARG A 137 -0.67 -14.55 7.44
N LEU A 138 -1.30 -13.76 6.57
CA LEU A 138 -1.20 -12.31 6.60
C LEU A 138 -1.89 -11.68 7.80
N LEU A 139 -2.97 -12.28 8.28
CA LEU A 139 -3.69 -11.83 9.47
C LEU A 139 -3.19 -12.47 10.77
N ASP A 140 -2.20 -13.37 10.71
CA ASP A 140 -1.67 -14.03 11.90
C ASP A 140 -1.14 -13.00 12.92
N GLY A 141 -1.63 -13.11 14.16
CA GLY A 141 -1.33 -12.17 15.24
C GLY A 141 -1.93 -10.77 15.08
N ILE A 142 -2.87 -10.53 14.16
CA ILE A 142 -3.61 -9.27 14.03
C ILE A 142 -5.01 -9.46 14.64
N PRO A 143 -5.33 -8.79 15.76
CA PRO A 143 -6.63 -8.93 16.38
C PRO A 143 -7.73 -8.27 15.52
N PRO A 144 -8.98 -8.78 15.54
CA PRO A 144 -10.05 -8.31 14.65
C PRO A 144 -10.32 -6.79 14.71
N HIS A 145 -10.16 -6.16 15.88
CA HIS A 145 -10.36 -4.72 16.04
C HIS A 145 -9.30 -3.88 15.31
N GLN A 146 -8.12 -4.43 15.01
CA GLN A 146 -7.07 -3.77 14.24
C GLN A 146 -7.20 -4.01 12.74
N ALA A 147 -7.97 -5.03 12.32
CA ALA A 147 -8.20 -5.32 10.91
C ALA A 147 -9.06 -4.27 10.18
N ALA A 148 -9.61 -3.27 10.88
CA ALA A 148 -10.39 -2.19 10.25
C ALA A 148 -9.56 -1.30 9.29
N GLY A 149 -8.24 -1.25 9.46
CA GLY A 149 -7.32 -0.55 8.55
C GLY A 149 -6.82 -1.41 7.37
N PHE A 150 -7.26 -2.66 7.26
CA PHE A 150 -6.86 -3.59 6.21
C PHE A 150 -7.86 -3.56 5.05
N MET A 151 -7.34 -3.49 3.83
CA MET A 151 -8.09 -3.50 2.57
C MET A 151 -7.53 -4.60 1.68
N LEU A 152 -8.42 -5.32 0.98
CA LEU A 152 -8.11 -6.33 -0.03
C LEU A 152 -8.29 -5.77 -1.43
#